data_AF-A0A7U5Y0K6-F1
#
_entry.id   AF-A0A7U5Y0K6-F1
#
_cell.length_a   1.000
_cell.length_b   1.000
_cell.length_c   1.000
_cell.angle_alpha   90.00
_cell.angle_beta   90.00
_cell.angle_gamma   90.00
#
_symmetry.space_group_name_H-M   'P 1'
#
loop_
_entity.id
_entity.type
_entity.pdbx_description
1 polymer ?
#
loop_
_entity_poly.entity_id
_entity_poly.type
_entity_poly.pdbx_seq_one_letter_code
_entity_poly.pdbx_strand_id
1 'polypeptide(L)'
;MRFASLYRSTLLVIALAPPWAHASTPAVIPPVPSNAELAQLFTDDQADRQVPSDVAIDWETVSVRDDRREARVKELLAADALHTGADFYHAAMILQHADTPDDYLLAHDLCVIAIGKGEERAKWLAAASLDRFLINVGRRQRYGTQFETRRSHLPARLAEVDPSVPDSLRREMGVPSLAEAKEKEAIIARAFERRKAARRK
;
A
#
# COMPACT_ATOMS: atom_id res chain seq x y z
N MET A 1 22.43 19.69 64.60
CA MET A 1 21.96 18.29 64.67
C MET A 1 21.95 17.70 63.26
N ARG A 2 22.78 16.66 63.07
CA ARG A 2 22.75 15.50 62.14
C ARG A 2 22.35 15.64 60.66
N PHE A 3 23.30 15.17 59.84
CA PHE A 3 23.29 14.81 58.42
C PHE A 3 22.10 13.92 57.96
N ALA A 4 21.76 14.01 56.67
CA ALA A 4 21.43 12.82 55.86
C ALA A 4 21.72 13.07 54.36
N SER A 5 22.76 12.39 53.89
CA SER A 5 23.17 12.27 52.49
C SER A 5 22.22 11.33 51.74
N LEU A 6 21.68 11.77 50.60
CA LEU A 6 20.89 10.92 49.70
C LEU A 6 21.83 10.20 48.74
N TYR A 7 22.07 8.91 49.02
CA TYR A 7 22.75 7.99 48.09
C TYR A 7 21.87 7.74 46.86
N ARG A 8 22.36 8.10 45.67
CA ARG A 8 21.83 7.60 44.39
C ARG A 8 22.41 6.20 44.16
N SER A 9 21.58 5.16 44.33
CA SER A 9 21.94 3.81 43.91
C SER A 9 21.78 3.67 42.40
N THR A 10 22.88 3.69 41.67
CA THR A 10 22.93 3.31 40.26
C THR A 10 22.96 1.78 40.19
N LEU A 11 21.86 1.14 39.83
CA LEU A 11 21.85 -0.28 39.49
C LEU A 11 22.48 -0.46 38.11
N LEU A 12 23.73 -0.95 38.09
CA LEU A 12 24.39 -1.40 36.88
C LEU A 12 23.83 -2.79 36.52
N VAL A 13 22.92 -2.85 35.55
CA VAL A 13 22.48 -4.12 34.97
C VAL A 13 23.57 -4.58 33.99
N ILE A 14 24.42 -5.51 34.43
CA ILE A 14 25.37 -6.20 33.54
C ILE A 14 24.55 -7.20 32.73
N ALA A 15 24.29 -6.89 31.46
CA ALA A 15 23.71 -7.82 30.51
C ALA A 15 24.74 -8.92 30.21
N LEU A 16 24.63 -10.06 30.89
CA LEU A 16 25.36 -11.28 30.54
C LEU A 16 24.80 -11.81 29.22
N ALA A 17 25.55 -11.62 28.14
CA ALA A 17 25.27 -12.29 26.87
C ALA A 17 25.30 -13.82 27.09
N PRO A 18 24.32 -14.58 26.56
CA PRO A 18 24.29 -16.02 26.77
C PRO A 18 25.54 -16.73 26.20
N PRO A 19 26.02 -17.82 26.84
CA PRO A 19 27.26 -18.53 26.49
C PRO A 19 27.24 -19.28 25.14
N TRP A 20 26.18 -19.13 24.34
CA TRP A 20 26.04 -19.74 23.02
C TRP A 20 26.18 -18.73 21.88
N ALA A 21 26.46 -17.45 22.17
CA ALA A 21 26.78 -16.43 21.18
C ALA A 21 28.16 -16.69 20.55
N HIS A 22 28.25 -17.73 19.73
CA HIS A 22 29.32 -17.86 18.75
C HIS A 22 29.05 -16.78 17.70
N ALA A 23 29.98 -15.85 17.56
CA ALA A 23 30.01 -14.95 16.41
C ALA A 23 30.28 -15.79 15.16
N SER A 24 29.24 -16.38 14.60
CA SER A 24 29.29 -16.89 13.24
C SER A 24 29.45 -15.68 12.34
N THR A 25 30.58 -15.60 11.63
CA THR A 25 30.72 -14.69 10.50
C THR A 25 29.53 -14.96 9.59
N PRO A 26 28.60 -14.00 9.36
CA PRO A 26 27.46 -14.25 8.51
C PRO A 26 28.01 -14.62 7.14
N ALA A 27 27.70 -15.84 6.68
CA ALA A 27 27.95 -16.21 5.30
C ALA A 27 27.26 -15.15 4.43
N VAL A 28 28.00 -14.58 3.48
CA VAL A 28 27.42 -13.68 2.47
C VAL A 28 26.57 -14.57 1.57
N ILE A 29 25.29 -14.74 1.93
CA ILE A 29 24.31 -15.42 1.08
C ILE A 29 24.11 -14.51 -0.14
N PRO A 30 24.34 -15.00 -1.37
CA PRO A 30 24.09 -14.19 -2.56
C PRO A 30 22.61 -13.74 -2.57
N PRO A 31 22.31 -12.51 -2.99
CA PRO A 31 20.94 -12.03 -3.01
C PRO A 31 20.09 -12.96 -3.88
N VAL A 32 18.98 -13.44 -3.32
CA VAL A 32 18.01 -14.24 -4.06
C VAL A 32 17.39 -13.34 -5.13
N PRO A 33 17.39 -13.73 -6.41
CA PRO A 33 16.79 -12.92 -7.47
C PRO A 33 15.27 -12.83 -7.30
N SER A 34 14.69 -11.74 -7.82
CA SER A 34 13.24 -11.57 -7.88
C SER A 34 12.57 -12.65 -8.73
N ASN A 35 11.32 -12.93 -8.42
CA ASN A 35 10.49 -13.91 -9.13
C ASN A 35 10.04 -13.33 -10.48
N ALA A 36 10.57 -13.90 -11.57
CA ALA A 36 10.29 -13.44 -12.93
C ALA A 36 8.81 -13.58 -13.32
N GLU A 37 8.10 -14.58 -12.79
CA GLU A 37 6.67 -14.76 -13.04
C GLU A 37 5.87 -13.62 -12.41
N LEU A 38 6.14 -13.27 -11.14
CA LEU A 38 5.47 -12.12 -10.49
C LEU A 38 5.73 -10.80 -11.22
N ALA A 39 6.95 -10.59 -11.69
CA ALA A 39 7.27 -9.40 -12.48
C ALA A 39 6.46 -9.34 -13.78
N GLN A 40 6.24 -10.48 -14.44
CA GLN A 40 5.39 -10.55 -15.63
C GLN A 40 3.91 -10.30 -15.30
N LEU A 41 3.38 -10.94 -14.26
CA LEU A 41 1.98 -10.75 -13.82
C LEU A 41 1.69 -9.28 -13.50
N PHE A 42 2.63 -8.60 -12.82
CA PHE A 42 2.54 -7.17 -12.54
C PHE A 42 2.56 -6.35 -13.84
N THR A 43 3.47 -6.67 -14.77
CA THR A 43 3.57 -5.95 -16.05
C THR A 43 2.27 -6.05 -16.83
N ASP A 44 1.68 -7.24 -16.90
CA ASP A 44 0.41 -7.50 -17.60
C ASP A 44 -0.77 -6.79 -16.91
N ASP A 45 -0.83 -6.82 -15.57
CA ASP A 45 -1.83 -6.10 -14.77
C ASP A 45 -1.83 -4.59 -15.05
N GLN A 46 -0.64 -3.99 -15.12
CA GLN A 46 -0.50 -2.57 -15.39
C GLN A 46 -0.77 -2.24 -16.87
N ALA A 47 -0.37 -3.12 -17.79
CA ALA A 47 -0.61 -2.94 -19.23
C ALA A 47 -2.10 -2.90 -19.57
N ASP A 48 -2.91 -3.73 -18.92
CA ASP A 48 -4.37 -3.77 -19.07
C ASP A 48 -5.07 -2.42 -18.79
N ARG A 49 -4.42 -1.53 -18.02
CA ARG A 49 -4.93 -0.20 -17.63
C ARG A 49 -4.24 0.95 -18.37
N GLN A 50 -3.22 0.67 -19.18
CA GLN A 50 -2.46 1.66 -19.95
C GLN A 50 -3.04 1.81 -21.37
N VAL A 51 -4.23 2.41 -21.46
CA VAL A 51 -4.88 2.73 -22.74
C VAL A 51 -4.80 4.23 -23.05
N PRO A 52 -4.83 4.64 -24.34
CA PRO A 52 -4.99 6.04 -24.71
C PRO A 52 -6.22 6.68 -24.06
N SER A 53 -6.15 7.97 -23.74
CA SER A 53 -7.18 8.66 -22.94
C SER A 53 -8.58 8.71 -23.57
N ASP A 54 -8.68 8.48 -24.88
CA ASP A 54 -9.90 8.44 -25.69
C ASP A 54 -10.46 7.02 -25.86
N VAL A 55 -9.73 6.00 -25.43
CA VAL A 55 -10.16 4.59 -25.46
C VAL A 55 -10.71 4.20 -24.10
N ALA A 56 -11.90 3.60 -24.09
CA ALA A 56 -12.47 3.03 -22.88
C ALA A 56 -11.78 1.70 -22.54
N ILE A 57 -11.43 1.50 -21.27
CA ILE A 57 -10.93 0.22 -20.77
C ILE A 57 -12.07 -0.81 -20.84
N ASP A 58 -11.77 -1.98 -21.38
CA ASP A 58 -12.66 -3.14 -21.35
C ASP A 58 -12.60 -3.81 -19.97
N TRP A 59 -13.39 -3.29 -19.03
CA TRP A 59 -13.40 -3.78 -17.65
C TRP A 59 -13.88 -5.23 -17.52
N GLU A 60 -14.68 -5.75 -18.46
CA GLU A 60 -15.10 -7.16 -18.43
C GLU A 60 -13.89 -8.08 -18.66
N THR A 61 -13.08 -7.76 -19.67
CA THR A 61 -11.83 -8.50 -19.93
C THR A 61 -10.81 -8.30 -18.80
N VAL A 62 -10.66 -7.07 -18.28
CA VAL A 62 -9.68 -6.77 -17.24
C VAL A 62 -10.01 -7.49 -15.92
N SER A 63 -11.26 -7.48 -15.47
CA SER A 63 -11.66 -8.16 -14.23
C SER A 63 -11.40 -9.67 -14.30
N VAL A 64 -11.71 -10.33 -15.42
CA VAL A 64 -11.41 -11.77 -15.58
C VAL A 64 -9.91 -12.06 -15.51
N ARG A 65 -9.07 -11.13 -15.97
CA ARG A 65 -7.60 -11.26 -15.87
C ARG A 65 -7.12 -10.98 -14.45
N ASP A 66 -7.70 -9.99 -13.78
CA ASP A 66 -7.40 -9.68 -12.38
C ASP A 66 -7.67 -10.88 -11.48
N ASP A 67 -8.83 -11.55 -11.61
CA ASP A 67 -9.17 -12.77 -10.85
C ASP A 67 -8.11 -13.87 -11.02
N ARG A 68 -7.62 -14.07 -12.24
CA ARG A 68 -6.58 -15.08 -12.54
C ARG A 68 -5.25 -14.71 -11.92
N ARG A 69 -4.87 -13.41 -11.98
CA ARG A 69 -3.61 -12.93 -11.39
C ARG A 69 -3.67 -12.97 -9.87
N GLU A 70 -4.80 -12.64 -9.26
CA GLU A 70 -5.06 -12.77 -7.83
C GLU A 70 -4.86 -14.23 -7.37
N ALA A 71 -5.54 -15.18 -8.02
CA ALA A 71 -5.40 -16.61 -7.72
C ALA A 71 -3.94 -17.05 -7.83
N ARG A 72 -3.24 -16.62 -8.89
CA ARG A 72 -1.83 -17.00 -9.10
C ARG A 72 -0.89 -16.41 -8.06
N VAL A 73 -1.11 -15.16 -7.64
CA VAL A 73 -0.34 -14.53 -6.55
C VAL A 73 -0.53 -15.30 -5.25
N LYS A 74 -1.74 -15.75 -4.93
CA LYS A 74 -2.02 -16.55 -3.73
C LYS A 74 -1.32 -17.91 -3.77
N GLU A 75 -1.25 -18.57 -4.93
CA GLU A 75 -0.47 -19.80 -5.10
C GLU A 75 1.03 -19.57 -4.87
N LEU A 76 1.59 -18.49 -5.41
CA LEU A 76 3.01 -18.13 -5.25
C LEU A 76 3.35 -17.77 -3.80
N LEU A 77 2.43 -17.12 -3.09
CA LEU A 77 2.54 -16.87 -1.65
C LEU A 77 2.54 -18.19 -0.85
N ALA A 78 1.60 -19.09 -1.14
CA ALA A 78 1.52 -20.39 -0.46
C ALA A 78 2.74 -21.29 -0.70
N ALA A 79 3.42 -21.10 -1.84
CA ALA A 79 4.65 -21.80 -2.20
C ALA A 79 5.94 -21.12 -1.68
N ASP A 80 5.83 -20.07 -0.86
CA ASP A 80 6.96 -19.27 -0.34
C ASP A 80 7.88 -18.71 -1.46
N ALA A 81 7.28 -18.27 -2.56
CA ALA A 81 8.01 -17.90 -3.77
C ALA A 81 8.39 -16.39 -3.87
N LEU A 82 8.11 -15.60 -2.83
CA LEU A 82 8.39 -14.16 -2.77
C LEU A 82 9.60 -13.89 -1.86
N HIS A 83 10.63 -13.24 -2.38
CA HIS A 83 11.90 -13.11 -1.67
C HIS A 83 12.35 -11.66 -1.50
N THR A 84 12.19 -10.87 -2.56
CA THR A 84 12.69 -9.50 -2.69
C THR A 84 11.58 -8.47 -2.46
N GLY A 85 11.95 -7.23 -2.09
CA GLY A 85 10.94 -6.17 -1.91
C GLY A 85 10.08 -5.95 -3.17
N ALA A 86 10.65 -6.13 -4.36
CA ALA A 86 9.93 -6.07 -5.62
C ALA A 86 8.86 -7.17 -5.76
N ASP A 87 9.14 -8.41 -5.32
CA ASP A 87 8.15 -9.50 -5.37
C ASP A 87 6.93 -9.18 -4.52
N PHE A 88 7.16 -8.71 -3.28
CA PHE A 88 6.12 -8.30 -2.36
C PHE A 88 5.32 -7.10 -2.89
N TYR A 89 5.99 -6.11 -3.48
CA TYR A 89 5.31 -4.97 -4.10
C TYR A 89 4.48 -5.36 -5.32
N HIS A 90 4.99 -6.22 -6.20
CA HIS A 90 4.26 -6.70 -7.38
C HIS A 90 3.01 -7.48 -6.98
N ALA A 91 3.15 -8.41 -6.02
CA ALA A 91 2.02 -9.15 -5.47
C ALA A 91 0.98 -8.21 -4.81
N ALA A 92 1.42 -7.23 -4.03
CA ALA A 92 0.54 -6.25 -3.41
C ALA A 92 -0.22 -5.41 -4.44
N MET A 93 0.40 -5.02 -5.55
CA MET A 93 -0.28 -4.24 -6.59
C MET A 93 -1.37 -5.05 -7.28
N ILE A 94 -1.12 -6.33 -7.53
CA ILE A 94 -2.14 -7.24 -8.09
C ILE A 94 -3.31 -7.38 -7.10
N LEU A 95 -3.04 -7.63 -5.82
CA LEU A 95 -4.08 -7.75 -4.79
C LEU A 95 -4.80 -6.43 -4.50
N GLN A 96 -4.18 -5.27 -4.76
CA GLN A 96 -4.85 -3.97 -4.70
C GLN A 96 -6.02 -3.88 -5.69
N HIS A 97 -5.99 -4.67 -6.76
CA HIS A 97 -7.04 -4.77 -7.78
C HIS A 97 -8.01 -5.94 -7.57
N ALA A 98 -7.85 -6.73 -6.51
CA ALA A 98 -8.81 -7.75 -6.11
C ALA A 98 -10.14 -7.13 -5.63
N ASP A 99 -11.11 -7.98 -5.31
CA ASP A 99 -12.48 -7.55 -5.00
C ASP A 99 -12.89 -7.71 -3.53
N THR A 100 -12.01 -8.22 -2.66
CA THR A 100 -12.35 -8.48 -1.25
C THR A 100 -11.58 -7.60 -0.26
N PRO A 101 -12.19 -7.25 0.90
CA PRO A 101 -11.49 -6.56 1.98
C PRO A 101 -10.22 -7.27 2.43
N ASP A 102 -10.28 -8.61 2.53
CA ASP A 102 -9.15 -9.43 2.99
C ASP A 102 -7.97 -9.35 2.04
N ASP A 103 -8.21 -9.24 0.72
CA ASP A 103 -7.15 -9.05 -0.27
C ASP A 103 -6.50 -7.68 -0.17
N TYR A 104 -7.26 -6.63 0.14
CA TYR A 104 -6.69 -5.30 0.41
C TYR A 104 -5.84 -5.28 1.68
N LEU A 105 -6.28 -5.99 2.71
CA LEU A 105 -5.49 -6.14 3.93
C LEU A 105 -4.21 -6.94 3.68
N LEU A 106 -4.29 -8.03 2.91
CA LEU A 106 -3.11 -8.79 2.49
C LEU A 106 -2.17 -7.92 1.64
N ALA A 107 -2.68 -7.11 0.71
CA ALA A 107 -1.89 -6.16 -0.06
C ALA A 107 -1.15 -5.15 0.85
N HIS A 108 -1.78 -4.70 1.94
CA HIS A 108 -1.13 -3.86 2.94
C HIS A 108 0.04 -4.59 3.63
N ASP A 109 -0.18 -5.81 4.11
CA ASP A 109 0.86 -6.60 4.78
C ASP A 109 2.07 -6.85 3.87
N LEU A 110 1.82 -7.20 2.60
CA LEU A 110 2.86 -7.37 1.59
C LEU A 110 3.63 -6.06 1.35
N CYS A 111 2.94 -4.91 1.33
CA CYS A 111 3.63 -3.63 1.21
C CYS A 111 4.53 -3.33 2.42
N VAL A 112 4.09 -3.66 3.65
CA VAL A 112 4.93 -3.50 4.85
C VAL A 112 6.20 -4.34 4.74
N ILE A 113 6.10 -5.58 4.27
CA ILE A 113 7.27 -6.44 4.02
C ILE A 113 8.16 -5.86 2.92
N ALA A 114 7.57 -5.37 1.82
CA ALA A 114 8.29 -4.76 0.71
C ALA A 114 9.13 -3.54 1.17
N ILE A 115 8.53 -2.66 1.98
CA ILE A 115 9.21 -1.51 2.59
C ILE A 115 10.36 -1.97 3.49
N GLY A 116 10.14 -2.97 4.33
CA GLY A 116 11.19 -3.57 5.17
C GLY A 116 12.36 -4.17 4.37
N LYS A 117 12.13 -4.48 3.09
CA LYS A 117 13.12 -4.97 2.12
C LYS A 117 13.68 -3.87 1.21
N GLY A 118 13.37 -2.60 1.48
CA GLY A 118 13.89 -1.45 0.75
C GLY A 118 13.12 -1.04 -0.51
N GLU A 119 11.92 -1.58 -0.74
CA GLU A 119 11.07 -1.17 -1.86
C GLU A 119 10.21 0.05 -1.50
N GLU A 120 10.73 1.24 -1.80
CA GLU A 120 10.11 2.52 -1.45
C GLU A 120 8.79 2.79 -2.17
N ARG A 121 8.57 2.21 -3.38
CA ARG A 121 7.29 2.38 -4.11
C ARG A 121 6.11 1.83 -3.33
N ALA A 122 6.35 0.86 -2.44
CA ALA A 122 5.32 0.23 -1.62
C ALA A 122 4.75 1.16 -0.54
N LYS A 123 5.39 2.30 -0.22
CA LYS A 123 4.88 3.25 0.80
C LYS A 123 3.50 3.80 0.45
N TRP A 124 3.34 4.33 -0.75
CA TRP A 124 2.05 4.86 -1.19
C TRP A 124 1.01 3.73 -1.28
N LEU A 125 1.43 2.58 -1.79
CA LEU A 125 0.54 1.43 -1.96
C LEU A 125 0.06 0.87 -0.60
N ALA A 126 0.92 0.83 0.42
CA ALA A 126 0.55 0.44 1.78
C ALA A 126 -0.54 1.35 2.37
N ALA A 127 -0.43 2.67 2.15
CA ALA A 127 -1.46 3.61 2.57
C ALA A 127 -2.75 3.40 1.76
N ALA A 128 -2.62 3.19 0.46
CA ALA A 128 -3.76 3.03 -0.44
C ALA A 128 -4.56 1.74 -0.18
N SER A 129 -3.88 0.63 0.07
CA SER A 129 -4.51 -0.66 0.37
C SER A 129 -5.19 -0.65 1.73
N LEU A 130 -4.56 -0.05 2.75
CA LEU A 130 -5.20 0.12 4.07
C LEU A 130 -6.46 0.98 3.99
N ASP A 131 -6.39 2.12 3.29
CA ASP A 131 -7.55 2.99 3.12
C ASP A 131 -8.69 2.28 2.37
N ARG A 132 -8.36 1.43 1.39
CA ARG A 132 -9.34 0.63 0.64
C ARG A 132 -9.97 -0.46 1.51
N PHE A 133 -9.17 -1.18 2.30
CA PHE A 133 -9.66 -2.12 3.30
C PHE A 133 -10.64 -1.44 4.25
N LEU A 134 -10.23 -0.33 4.88
CA LEU A 134 -11.02 0.39 5.87
C LEU A 134 -12.39 0.81 5.32
N ILE A 135 -12.43 1.38 4.12
CA ILE A 135 -13.69 1.78 3.49
C ILE A 135 -14.61 0.58 3.27
N ASN A 136 -14.07 -0.53 2.77
CA ASN A 136 -14.87 -1.73 2.49
C ASN A 136 -15.39 -2.41 3.76
N VAL A 137 -14.75 -2.19 4.92
CA VAL A 137 -15.27 -2.62 6.23
C VAL A 137 -16.05 -1.52 6.97
N GLY A 138 -16.48 -0.46 6.28
CA GLY A 138 -17.35 0.58 6.81
C GLY A 138 -16.65 1.58 7.75
N ARG A 139 -15.33 1.73 7.61
CA ARG A 139 -14.51 2.65 8.41
C ARG A 139 -14.02 3.81 7.56
N ARG A 140 -13.68 4.92 8.23
CA ARG A 140 -13.01 6.06 7.59
C ARG A 140 -11.61 5.64 7.15
N GLN A 141 -11.21 6.10 5.97
CA GLN A 141 -9.83 5.95 5.51
C GLN A 141 -8.89 6.84 6.34
N ARG A 142 -7.61 6.49 6.41
CA ARG A 142 -6.61 7.18 7.25
C ARG A 142 -5.84 8.23 6.46
N TYR A 143 -5.38 7.88 5.26
CA TYR A 143 -4.42 8.68 4.52
C TYR A 143 -5.07 9.58 3.46
N GLY A 144 -6.27 9.23 2.98
CA GLY A 144 -7.02 10.02 2.00
C GLY A 144 -6.70 9.64 0.56
N THR A 145 -6.41 8.37 0.30
CA THR A 145 -6.03 7.90 -1.04
C THR A 145 -7.24 7.51 -1.90
N GLN A 146 -8.37 7.16 -1.30
CA GLN A 146 -9.53 6.60 -1.98
C GLN A 146 -10.57 7.67 -2.30
N PHE A 147 -11.04 7.64 -3.55
CA PHE A 147 -12.11 8.48 -4.07
C PHE A 147 -13.26 7.58 -4.52
N GLU A 148 -14.46 7.84 -4.02
CA GLU A 148 -15.65 7.05 -4.30
C GLU A 148 -16.54 7.72 -5.33
N THR A 149 -17.06 6.93 -6.26
CA THR A 149 -18.15 7.35 -7.14
C THR A 149 -19.44 6.72 -6.63
N ARG A 150 -20.28 7.48 -5.91
CA ARG A 150 -21.54 6.95 -5.37
C ARG A 150 -22.58 6.63 -6.44
N ARG A 151 -22.50 7.30 -7.58
CA ARG A 151 -23.38 7.10 -8.75
C ARG A 151 -22.60 7.44 -10.01
N SER A 152 -22.77 6.68 -11.09
CA SER A 152 -22.05 6.88 -12.36
C SER A 152 -22.24 8.26 -13.01
N HIS A 153 -23.32 8.97 -12.66
CA HIS A 153 -23.61 10.33 -13.13
C HIS A 153 -23.11 11.45 -12.19
N LEU A 154 -22.32 11.11 -11.16
CA LEU A 154 -21.70 12.05 -10.24
C LEU A 154 -20.17 11.94 -10.34
N PRO A 155 -19.44 13.04 -10.10
CA PRO A 155 -17.99 12.98 -9.99
C PRO A 155 -17.57 12.17 -8.75
N ALA A 156 -16.40 11.55 -8.83
CA ALA A 156 -15.78 10.91 -7.68
C ALA A 156 -15.49 11.94 -6.57
N ARG A 157 -15.67 11.55 -5.32
CA ARG A 157 -15.42 12.37 -4.13
C ARG A 157 -14.44 11.71 -3.20
N LEU A 158 -13.65 12.49 -2.47
CA LEU A 158 -12.76 11.95 -1.44
C LEU A 158 -13.62 11.28 -0.36
N ALA A 159 -13.39 10.00 -0.08
CA ALA A 159 -14.13 9.31 0.99
C ALA A 159 -13.76 9.89 2.36
N GLU A 160 -14.60 9.69 3.37
CA GLU A 160 -14.38 10.28 4.71
C GLU A 160 -13.02 9.89 5.29
N VAL A 161 -12.22 10.90 5.65
CA VAL A 161 -10.86 10.74 6.19
C VAL A 161 -10.88 10.92 7.70
N ASP A 162 -10.18 10.03 8.41
CA ASP A 162 -9.86 10.19 9.83
C ASP A 162 -8.94 11.43 10.01
N PRO A 163 -9.38 12.47 10.75
CA PRO A 163 -8.62 13.70 10.90
C PRO A 163 -7.39 13.54 11.81
N SER A 164 -7.23 12.41 12.50
CA SER A 164 -6.15 12.20 13.47
C SER A 164 -4.77 12.00 12.83
N VAL A 165 -4.71 11.65 11.54
CA VAL A 165 -3.44 11.47 10.83
C VAL A 165 -2.91 12.84 10.39
N PRO A 166 -1.74 13.30 10.86
CA PRO A 166 -1.13 14.55 10.40
C PRO A 166 -0.50 14.38 9.02
N ASP A 167 -0.34 15.50 8.30
CA ASP A 167 0.23 15.49 6.95
C ASP A 167 1.70 15.07 6.91
N SER A 168 2.45 15.17 8.01
CA SER A 168 3.81 14.62 8.09
C SER A 168 3.79 13.11 7.88
N LEU A 169 2.88 12.37 8.52
CA LEU A 169 2.73 10.93 8.31
C LEU A 169 2.25 10.58 6.89
N ARG A 170 1.39 11.41 6.29
CA ARG A 170 1.01 11.22 4.88
C ARG A 170 2.22 11.29 3.97
N ARG A 171 3.07 12.31 4.16
CA ARG A 171 4.27 12.53 3.36
C ARG A 171 5.30 11.41 3.52
N GLU A 172 5.49 10.88 4.73
CA GLU A 172 6.35 9.71 4.95
C GLU A 172 5.89 8.48 4.15
N MET A 173 4.58 8.33 3.96
CA MET A 173 3.98 7.27 3.14
C MET A 173 3.89 7.62 1.65
N GLY A 174 4.47 8.74 1.20
CA GLY A 174 4.35 9.19 -0.19
C GLY A 174 2.95 9.65 -0.59
N VAL A 175 2.07 9.94 0.38
CA VAL A 175 0.71 10.44 0.16
C VAL A 175 0.68 11.97 0.24
N PRO A 176 -0.06 12.67 -0.66
CA PRO A 176 -0.27 14.11 -0.54
C PRO A 176 -0.93 14.50 0.80
N SER A 177 -0.83 15.78 1.17
CA SER A 177 -1.59 16.33 2.30
C SER A 177 -3.10 16.21 2.09
N LEU A 178 -3.85 16.29 3.18
CA LEU A 178 -5.31 16.29 3.09
C LEU A 178 -5.86 17.49 2.28
N ALA A 179 -5.17 18.63 2.33
CA ALA A 179 -5.52 19.80 1.51
C ALA A 179 -5.33 19.52 0.01
N GLU A 180 -4.20 18.91 -0.38
CA GLU A 180 -3.93 18.52 -1.78
C GLU A 180 -4.92 17.46 -2.29
N ALA A 181 -5.34 16.51 -1.44
CA ALA A 181 -6.36 15.53 -1.78
C ALA A 181 -7.74 16.18 -2.04
N LYS A 182 -8.12 17.19 -1.24
CA LYS A 182 -9.36 17.98 -1.45
C LYS A 182 -9.29 18.84 -2.71
N GLU A 183 -8.12 19.41 -3.02
CA GLU A 183 -7.95 20.13 -4.28
C GLU A 183 -8.09 19.18 -5.48
N LYS A 184 -7.55 17.96 -5.39
CA LYS A 184 -7.76 16.91 -6.40
C LYS A 184 -9.24 16.58 -6.58
N GLU A 185 -10.02 16.47 -5.50
CA GLU A 185 -11.48 16.31 -5.59
C GLU A 185 -12.13 17.46 -6.39
N ALA A 186 -11.76 18.71 -6.09
CA ALA A 186 -12.29 19.88 -6.79
C ALA A 186 -11.94 19.86 -8.30
N ILE A 187 -10.72 19.43 -8.65
CA ILE A 187 -10.29 19.25 -10.05
C ILE A 187 -11.13 18.19 -10.75
N ILE A 188 -11.35 17.03 -10.10
CA ILE A 188 -12.19 15.94 -10.64
C ILE A 188 -13.60 16.46 -10.90
N ALA A 189 -14.21 17.18 -9.95
CA ALA A 189 -15.54 17.76 -10.10
C ALA A 189 -15.62 18.73 -11.29
N ARG A 190 -14.65 19.65 -11.42
CA ARG A 190 -14.59 20.59 -12.54
C ARG A 190 -14.41 19.87 -13.89
N ALA A 191 -13.57 18.84 -13.95
CA ALA A 191 -13.36 18.06 -15.17
C ALA A 191 -14.62 17.29 -15.60
N PHE A 192 -15.35 16.75 -14.64
CA PHE A 192 -16.62 16.07 -14.89
C PHE A 192 -17.66 17.01 -15.52
N GLU A 193 -17.86 18.20 -14.94
CA GLU A 193 -18.83 19.16 -15.47
C GLU A 193 -18.47 19.66 -16.88
N ARG A 194 -17.17 19.87 -17.17
CA ARG A 194 -16.72 20.22 -18.52
C ARG A 194 -17.07 19.13 -19.55
N ARG A 195 -16.80 17.86 -19.22
CA ARG A 195 -17.12 16.71 -20.11
C ARG A 195 -18.63 16.57 -20.31
N LYS A 196 -19.41 16.74 -19.25
CA LYS A 196 -20.87 16.70 -19.30
C LYS A 196 -21.45 17.81 -20.19
N ALA A 197 -20.92 19.02 -20.11
CA ALA A 197 -21.33 20.13 -20.97
C ALA A 197 -20.96 19.89 -22.45
N ALA A 198 -19.80 19.31 -22.72
CA ALA A 198 -19.36 18.99 -24.08
C ALA A 198 -20.24 17.93 -24.77
N ARG A 199 -20.77 16.95 -24.01
CA ARG A 199 -21.68 15.91 -24.54
C ARG A 199 -23.12 16.38 -24.79
N ARG A 200 -23.50 17.56 -24.30
CA ARG A 200 -24.84 18.14 -24.47
C ARG A 200 -24.95 19.06 -25.68
N LYS A 201 -23.82 19.41 -26.30
CA LYS A 201 -23.74 20.16 -27.56
C LYS A 201 -23.62 19.20 -28.71
#